data_AF-A0A7Y7CAU8-F1
#
_entry.id   AF-A0A7Y7CAU8-F1
#
_cell.length_a   1.000
_cell.length_b   1.000
_cell.length_c   1.000
_cell.angle_alpha   90.00
_cell.angle_beta   90.00
_cell.angle_gamma   90.00
#
_symmetry.space_group_name_H-M   'P 1'
#
loop_
_entity.id
_entity.type
_entity.pdbx_description
1 polymer ?
#
loop_
_entity_poly.entity_id
_entity_poly.type
_entity_poly.pdbx_seq_one_letter_code
_entity_poly.pdbx_strand_id
1 'polypeptide(L)'
;MHSSSRFPFGAVSGVLVALGLLSGCGDDVTTETVDLAGLSDRTLTYSHADVDLFEVEQAPGSHRVTVTFSQADGDRCTRLNDGATATFNGQAMRLEQGGVDATAGRDVCLPTRAFFDFDPDAWEALPPTDARIVFQDASATVTLTMKEGQAKRSFTGTATRLLRGQTYSFQWNPTNELLNAAAATLLPEGGAVTAGMTITREGGKITFTVPSQLGAATHLLTLSGTVQGEVTECSGVAACRGSYYHSQEQVVAVQ
;
A
#
# COMPACT_ATOMS: atom_id res chain seq x y z
N MET A 1 36.85 59.09 -40.53
CA MET A 1 38.31 58.92 -40.59
C MET A 1 38.60 57.49 -40.99
N HIS A 2 39.34 57.33 -42.08
CA HIS A 2 39.80 56.07 -42.67
C HIS A 2 40.55 55.19 -41.66
N SER A 3 40.41 53.87 -41.78
CA SER A 3 41.54 53.05 -42.23
C SER A 3 41.08 51.65 -42.60
N SER A 4 41.35 51.27 -43.85
CA SER A 4 41.24 49.92 -44.40
C SER A 4 42.65 49.36 -44.57
N SER A 5 42.87 48.08 -44.27
CA SER A 5 43.89 47.18 -44.89
C SER A 5 43.99 45.89 -44.05
N ARG A 6 44.22 44.66 -44.55
CA ARG A 6 44.40 44.03 -45.86
C ARG A 6 44.27 42.49 -45.63
N PHE A 7 43.78 41.76 -46.64
CA PHE A 7 43.77 40.28 -46.85
C PHE A 7 45.21 39.67 -46.86
N PRO A 8 45.49 38.33 -46.81
CA PRO A 8 44.78 37.25 -47.53
C PRO A 8 44.78 35.79 -46.96
N PHE A 9 43.99 34.94 -47.64
CA PHE A 9 44.10 33.50 -47.90
C PHE A 9 44.91 32.56 -46.96
N GLY A 10 44.23 31.50 -46.52
CA GLY A 10 44.85 30.26 -46.04
C GLY A 10 43.80 29.15 -45.89
N ALA A 11 43.52 28.43 -46.97
CA ALA A 11 42.79 27.18 -46.88
C ALA A 11 43.71 26.10 -46.29
N VAL A 12 43.29 25.47 -45.19
CA VAL A 12 43.89 24.22 -44.72
C VAL A 12 42.75 23.23 -44.50
N SER A 13 42.69 22.25 -45.40
CA SER A 13 41.90 21.03 -45.26
C SER A 13 42.37 20.28 -44.02
N GLY A 14 41.47 20.08 -43.06
CA GLY A 14 41.69 19.30 -41.85
C GLY A 14 40.55 18.30 -41.64
N VAL A 15 40.79 17.08 -42.13
CA VAL A 15 40.35 15.76 -41.63
C VAL A 15 39.16 15.71 -40.66
N LEU A 16 38.09 15.06 -41.14
CA LEU A 16 37.20 14.12 -40.44
C LEU A 16 37.41 13.94 -38.92
N VAL A 17 36.43 14.40 -38.14
CA VAL A 17 35.78 13.56 -37.12
C VAL A 17 34.28 13.79 -37.24
N ALA A 18 33.61 12.86 -37.93
CA ALA A 18 32.18 12.67 -37.72
C ALA A 18 32.03 12.17 -36.28
N LEU A 19 31.73 13.10 -35.36
CA LEU A 19 31.17 12.75 -34.06
C LEU A 19 29.78 12.20 -34.33
N GLY A 20 29.72 10.88 -34.56
CA GLY A 20 28.51 10.11 -34.39
C GLY A 20 28.05 10.33 -32.95
N LEU A 21 27.03 11.18 -32.80
CA LEU A 21 26.22 11.24 -31.60
C LEU A 21 25.48 9.91 -31.48
N LEU A 22 26.16 8.92 -30.92
CA LEU A 22 25.54 7.85 -30.16
C LEU A 22 25.09 8.47 -28.82
N SER A 23 23.97 9.19 -28.84
CA SER A 23 23.18 9.41 -27.63
C SER A 23 22.02 8.44 -27.68
N GLY A 24 22.11 7.45 -26.79
CA GLY A 24 21.35 6.21 -26.70
C GLY A 24 19.88 6.26 -27.11
N CYS A 25 19.49 5.19 -27.79
CA CYS A 25 18.12 4.68 -27.80
C CYS A 25 17.56 4.77 -26.38
N GLY A 26 16.44 5.47 -26.19
CA GLY A 26 15.61 5.24 -25.03
C GLY A 26 15.12 3.80 -25.15
N ASP A 27 15.44 2.96 -24.18
CA ASP A 27 14.78 1.67 -24.06
C ASP A 27 13.33 1.97 -23.68
N ASP A 28 12.47 2.11 -24.69
CA ASP A 28 11.03 2.24 -24.52
C ASP A 28 10.58 1.00 -23.74
N VAL A 29 9.96 1.22 -22.58
CA VAL A 29 9.50 0.11 -21.75
C VAL A 29 8.40 -0.62 -22.53
N THR A 30 8.63 -1.89 -22.86
CA THR A 30 7.69 -2.65 -23.68
C THR A 30 6.66 -3.36 -22.80
N THR A 31 5.40 -3.34 -23.25
CA THR A 31 4.32 -4.10 -22.61
C THR A 31 4.21 -5.47 -23.25
N GLU A 32 4.37 -6.53 -22.45
CA GLU A 32 4.09 -7.90 -22.82
C GLU A 32 2.68 -8.27 -22.35
N THR A 33 1.81 -8.70 -23.26
CA THR A 33 0.47 -9.15 -22.88
C THR A 33 0.51 -10.63 -22.51
N VAL A 34 -0.02 -10.98 -21.35
CA VAL A 34 0.03 -12.34 -20.78
C VAL A 34 -1.36 -12.79 -20.37
N ASP A 35 -1.61 -14.10 -20.40
CA ASP A 35 -2.76 -14.70 -19.73
C ASP A 35 -2.45 -14.99 -18.26
N LEU A 36 -3.43 -15.48 -17.51
CA LEU A 36 -3.25 -15.77 -16.09
C LEU A 36 -2.25 -16.92 -15.86
N ALA A 37 -2.20 -17.91 -16.77
CA ALA A 37 -1.20 -18.98 -16.73
C ALA A 37 0.25 -18.46 -16.86
N GLY A 38 0.44 -17.40 -17.65
CA GLY A 38 1.71 -16.67 -17.81
C GLY A 38 2.17 -15.92 -16.57
N LEU A 39 1.35 -15.82 -15.52
CA LEU A 39 1.70 -15.23 -14.22
C LEU A 39 2.05 -16.29 -13.15
N SER A 40 2.18 -17.56 -13.54
CA SER A 40 2.39 -18.68 -12.60
C SER A 40 3.70 -18.62 -11.80
N ASP A 41 4.70 -17.89 -12.28
CA ASP A 41 5.97 -17.66 -11.58
C ASP A 41 5.93 -16.46 -10.62
N ARG A 42 4.82 -15.72 -10.56
CA ARG A 42 4.71 -14.48 -9.78
C ARG A 42 4.42 -14.73 -8.30
N THR A 43 4.71 -13.71 -7.49
CA THR A 43 4.23 -13.62 -6.12
C THR A 43 2.97 -12.75 -6.08
N LEU A 44 1.90 -13.27 -5.49
CA LEU A 44 0.68 -12.52 -5.22
C LEU A 44 0.77 -11.87 -3.84
N THR A 45 0.79 -10.55 -3.78
CA THR A 45 0.83 -9.80 -2.51
C THR A 45 -0.53 -9.18 -2.22
N TYR A 46 -1.08 -9.39 -1.02
CA TYR A 46 -2.29 -8.70 -0.59
C TYR A 46 -2.00 -7.68 0.52
N SER A 47 -2.78 -6.61 0.53
CA SER A 47 -2.87 -5.67 1.66
C SER A 47 -4.35 -5.44 1.95
N HIS A 48 -4.72 -5.62 3.20
CA HIS A 48 -6.06 -5.32 3.70
C HIS A 48 -5.95 -4.14 4.65
N ALA A 49 -6.46 -2.99 4.24
CA ALA A 49 -6.52 -1.77 5.03
C ALA A 49 -7.93 -1.57 5.58
N ASP A 50 -8.00 -1.25 6.86
CA ASP A 50 -9.21 -0.87 7.58
C ASP A 50 -8.87 0.36 8.44
N VAL A 51 -9.40 1.53 8.07
CA VAL A 51 -8.99 2.81 8.67
C VAL A 51 -10.23 3.55 9.15
N ASP A 52 -10.48 3.52 10.45
CA ASP A 52 -11.59 4.18 11.10
C ASP A 52 -11.18 5.59 11.56
N LEU A 53 -11.33 6.57 10.67
CA LEU A 53 -11.17 8.00 10.99
C LEU A 53 -12.39 8.58 11.72
N PHE A 54 -12.18 9.45 12.70
CA PHE A 54 -13.24 10.09 13.48
C PHE A 54 -13.59 11.48 12.96
N GLU A 55 -12.60 12.34 12.68
CA GLU A 55 -12.83 13.76 12.39
C GLU A 55 -13.05 14.07 10.90
N VAL A 56 -12.63 13.19 10.00
CA VAL A 56 -12.64 13.44 8.56
C VAL A 56 -13.37 12.35 7.80
N GLU A 57 -13.85 12.70 6.61
CA GLU A 57 -14.40 11.73 5.67
C GLU A 57 -13.35 10.70 5.29
N GLN A 58 -13.76 9.43 5.19
CA GLN A 58 -12.87 8.35 4.80
C GLN A 58 -12.34 8.59 3.39
N ALA A 59 -11.02 8.54 3.24
CA ALA A 59 -10.40 8.63 1.92
C ALA A 59 -10.73 7.38 1.09
N PRO A 60 -10.80 7.48 -0.25
CA PRO A 60 -10.91 6.30 -1.11
C PRO A 60 -9.79 5.29 -0.81
N GLY A 61 -10.19 4.06 -0.49
CA GLY A 61 -9.26 2.98 -0.12
C GLY A 61 -8.93 2.88 1.37
N SER A 62 -9.55 3.68 2.25
CA SER A 62 -9.47 3.50 3.72
C SER A 62 -9.91 2.10 4.17
N HIS A 63 -10.92 1.54 3.50
CA HIS A 63 -11.46 0.21 3.77
C HIS A 63 -11.38 -0.61 2.48
N ARG A 64 -10.22 -1.26 2.27
CA ARG A 64 -9.91 -1.90 0.99
C ARG A 64 -9.06 -3.13 1.14
N VAL A 65 -9.44 -4.17 0.41
CA VAL A 65 -8.57 -5.30 0.07
C VAL A 65 -7.95 -5.03 -1.30
N THR A 66 -6.62 -5.02 -1.35
CA THR A 66 -5.85 -4.91 -2.59
C THR A 66 -5.02 -6.15 -2.78
N VAL A 67 -5.02 -6.70 -3.99
CA VAL A 67 -4.14 -7.81 -4.38
C VAL A 67 -3.34 -7.41 -5.60
N THR A 68 -2.05 -7.69 -5.59
CA THR A 68 -1.08 -7.26 -6.59
C THR A 68 -0.19 -8.43 -7.01
N PHE A 69 -0.12 -8.72 -8.30
CA PHE A 69 0.90 -9.62 -8.83
C PHE A 69 2.25 -8.90 -8.85
N SER A 70 3.31 -9.59 -8.46
CA SER A 70 4.67 -9.08 -8.65
C SER A 70 4.93 -8.84 -10.14
N GLN A 71 5.81 -7.87 -10.43
CA GLN A 71 6.30 -7.67 -11.79
C GLN A 71 7.20 -8.81 -12.24
N ALA A 72 7.41 -8.90 -13.55
CA ALA A 72 8.51 -9.67 -14.11
C ALA A 72 9.86 -9.05 -13.75
N ASP A 73 10.89 -9.87 -13.67
CA ASP A 73 12.26 -9.37 -13.58
C ASP A 73 12.68 -8.72 -14.91
N GLY A 74 13.37 -7.58 -14.85
CA GLY A 74 13.88 -6.82 -16.01
C GLY A 74 12.97 -5.69 -16.49
N ASP A 75 13.23 -5.17 -17.70
CA ASP A 75 12.57 -3.98 -18.27
C ASP A 75 11.25 -4.29 -19.03
N ARG A 76 10.57 -5.39 -18.68
CA ARG A 76 9.31 -5.81 -19.33
C ARG A 76 8.13 -5.62 -18.40
N CYS A 77 7.19 -4.76 -18.78
CA CYS A 77 5.93 -4.63 -18.05
C CYS A 77 4.95 -5.70 -18.53
N THR A 78 4.33 -6.41 -17.60
CA THR A 78 3.25 -7.35 -17.95
C THR A 78 1.88 -6.66 -17.90
N ARG A 79 1.05 -6.98 -18.90
CA ARG A 79 -0.36 -6.62 -18.92
C ARG A 79 -1.20 -7.90 -19.03
N LEU A 80 -2.14 -8.10 -18.11
CA LEU A 80 -3.06 -9.22 -18.18
C LEU A 80 -4.07 -9.05 -19.32
N ASN A 81 -4.34 -10.13 -20.06
CA ASN A 81 -5.31 -10.18 -21.14
C ASN A 81 -6.72 -9.71 -20.72
N ASP A 82 -7.47 -9.21 -21.70
CA ASP A 82 -8.91 -8.98 -21.55
C ASP A 82 -9.65 -10.29 -21.24
N GLY A 83 -10.76 -10.17 -20.50
CA GLY A 83 -11.59 -11.31 -20.11
C GLY A 83 -11.20 -11.98 -18.79
N ALA A 84 -10.07 -11.61 -18.20
CA ALA A 84 -9.77 -11.99 -16.81
C ALA A 84 -10.74 -11.31 -15.83
N THR A 85 -11.11 -12.04 -14.79
CA THR A 85 -11.98 -11.58 -13.71
C THR A 85 -11.33 -11.79 -12.37
N ALA A 86 -11.72 -11.00 -11.37
CA ALA A 86 -11.28 -11.13 -9.99
C ALA A 86 -12.49 -11.04 -9.05
N THR A 87 -12.52 -11.90 -8.02
CA THR A 87 -13.58 -11.87 -7.00
C THR A 87 -13.02 -11.96 -5.59
N PHE A 88 -13.71 -11.31 -4.66
CA PHE A 88 -13.51 -11.40 -3.21
C PHE A 88 -14.76 -12.04 -2.60
N ASN A 89 -14.64 -13.26 -2.07
CA ASN A 89 -15.76 -14.08 -1.58
C ASN A 89 -16.93 -14.18 -2.58
N GLY A 90 -16.60 -14.28 -3.86
CA GLY A 90 -17.57 -14.35 -4.96
C GLY A 90 -18.13 -13.01 -5.43
N GLN A 91 -17.84 -11.90 -4.73
CA GLN A 91 -18.20 -10.56 -5.18
C GLN A 91 -17.14 -10.01 -6.13
N ALA A 92 -17.56 -9.30 -7.18
CA ALA A 92 -16.64 -8.77 -8.18
C ALA A 92 -15.65 -7.75 -7.57
N MET A 93 -14.38 -7.87 -7.93
CA MET A 93 -13.35 -6.88 -7.65
C MET A 93 -13.13 -5.99 -8.88
N ARG A 94 -12.67 -4.76 -8.67
CA ARG A 94 -12.15 -3.93 -9.76
C ARG A 94 -10.77 -4.44 -10.16
N LEU A 95 -10.63 -4.96 -11.37
CA LEU A 95 -9.37 -5.45 -11.92
C LEU A 95 -8.69 -4.38 -12.78
N GLU A 96 -7.42 -4.11 -12.48
CA GLU A 96 -6.50 -3.34 -13.31
C GLU A 96 -5.48 -4.29 -13.92
N GLN A 97 -5.38 -4.30 -15.25
CA GLN A 97 -4.57 -5.28 -15.98
C GLN A 97 -3.06 -5.06 -15.88
N GLY A 98 -2.61 -3.87 -15.47
CA GLY A 98 -1.19 -3.49 -15.50
C GLY A 98 -0.73 -3.00 -16.88
N GLY A 99 0.58 -3.05 -17.09
CA GLY A 99 1.28 -2.56 -18.28
C GLY A 99 2.07 -1.27 -18.00
N VAL A 100 2.39 -0.53 -19.06
CA VAL A 100 3.09 0.76 -18.95
C VAL A 100 2.12 1.89 -18.66
N ASP A 101 2.45 2.73 -17.68
CA ASP A 101 1.90 4.07 -17.52
C ASP A 101 2.92 5.11 -18.01
N ALA A 102 2.54 5.88 -19.03
CA ALA A 102 3.38 6.89 -19.67
C ALA A 102 3.12 8.33 -19.14
N THR A 103 2.49 8.44 -17.96
CA THR A 103 2.17 9.75 -17.38
C THR A 103 3.44 10.51 -16.97
N ALA A 104 3.52 11.79 -17.39
CA ALA A 104 4.59 12.74 -17.04
C ALA A 104 6.00 12.41 -17.59
N GLY A 105 6.10 11.71 -18.72
CA GLY A 105 7.37 11.54 -19.45
C GLY A 105 8.35 10.55 -18.80
N ARG A 106 7.84 9.65 -17.96
CA ARG A 106 8.55 8.47 -17.46
C ARG A 106 7.64 7.26 -17.62
N ASP A 107 8.14 6.24 -18.28
CA ASP A 107 7.44 4.96 -18.39
C ASP A 107 7.65 4.17 -17.09
N VAL A 108 6.55 3.77 -16.45
CA VAL A 108 6.57 2.96 -15.23
C VAL A 108 5.73 1.71 -15.42
N CYS A 109 6.25 0.55 -15.01
CA CYS A 109 5.47 -0.69 -14.99
C CYS A 109 4.46 -0.68 -13.85
N LEU A 110 3.18 -0.60 -14.21
CA LEU A 110 2.08 -0.84 -13.30
C LEU A 110 1.77 -2.34 -13.23
N PRO A 111 1.69 -2.93 -12.04
CA PRO A 111 1.36 -4.35 -11.90
C PRO A 111 -0.12 -4.59 -12.14
N THR A 112 -0.45 -5.82 -12.49
CA THR A 112 -1.83 -6.30 -12.42
C THR A 112 -2.31 -6.27 -10.97
N ARG A 113 -3.45 -5.63 -10.72
CA ARG A 113 -4.02 -5.45 -9.38
C ARG A 113 -5.52 -5.64 -9.37
N ALA A 114 -6.06 -6.12 -8.25
CA ALA A 114 -7.49 -6.11 -8.00
C ALA A 114 -7.81 -5.42 -6.67
N PHE A 115 -8.93 -4.70 -6.64
CA PHE A 115 -9.40 -3.95 -5.47
C PHE A 115 -10.82 -4.35 -5.10
N PHE A 116 -11.06 -4.48 -3.80
CA PHE A 116 -12.39 -4.60 -3.22
C PHE A 116 -12.51 -3.56 -2.11
N ASP A 117 -13.34 -2.54 -2.36
CA ASP A 117 -13.74 -1.59 -1.33
C ASP A 117 -14.91 -2.18 -0.54
N PHE A 118 -14.87 -2.07 0.78
CA PHE A 118 -15.92 -2.58 1.65
C PHE A 118 -16.48 -1.47 2.54
N ASP A 119 -17.73 -1.65 2.94
CA ASP A 119 -18.37 -0.84 3.96
C ASP A 119 -17.97 -1.40 5.34
N PRO A 120 -17.29 -0.63 6.20
CA PRO A 120 -16.81 -1.10 7.49
C PRO A 120 -17.93 -1.51 8.46
N ASP A 121 -19.09 -0.85 8.42
CA ASP A 121 -20.22 -1.15 9.30
C ASP A 121 -20.87 -2.49 8.90
N ALA A 122 -21.02 -2.69 7.59
CA ALA A 122 -21.50 -3.97 7.05
C ALA A 122 -20.49 -5.09 7.34
N TRP A 123 -19.19 -4.79 7.29
CA TRP A 123 -18.12 -5.75 7.56
C TRP A 123 -18.06 -6.18 9.02
N GLU A 124 -18.24 -5.25 9.95
CA GLU A 124 -18.29 -5.54 11.40
C GLU A 124 -19.44 -6.50 11.75
N ALA A 125 -20.55 -6.46 11.01
CA ALA A 125 -21.68 -7.35 11.20
C ALA A 125 -21.45 -8.79 10.67
N LEU A 126 -20.40 -9.02 9.87
CA LEU A 126 -20.09 -10.34 9.32
C LEU A 126 -19.33 -11.19 10.35
N PRO A 127 -19.56 -12.52 10.39
CA PRO A 127 -18.77 -13.40 11.23
C PRO A 127 -17.31 -13.42 10.75
N PRO A 128 -16.34 -13.47 11.68
CA PRO A 128 -14.93 -13.60 11.30
C PRO A 128 -14.70 -14.95 10.62
N THR A 129 -14.31 -14.91 9.35
CA THR A 129 -13.99 -16.09 8.54
C THR A 129 -12.79 -15.82 7.63
N ASP A 130 -12.23 -16.90 7.08
CA ASP A 130 -11.24 -16.80 6.01
C ASP A 130 -11.86 -16.11 4.78
N ALA A 131 -11.09 -15.25 4.12
CA ALA A 131 -11.53 -14.59 2.91
C ALA A 131 -10.83 -15.20 1.68
N ARG A 132 -11.62 -15.51 0.65
CA ARG A 132 -11.15 -16.14 -0.58
C ARG A 132 -11.15 -15.16 -1.74
N ILE A 133 -10.04 -15.08 -2.44
CA ILE A 133 -9.85 -14.29 -3.65
C ILE A 133 -9.58 -15.23 -4.81
N VAL A 134 -10.26 -14.99 -5.94
CA VAL A 134 -10.11 -15.80 -7.15
C VAL A 134 -9.90 -14.90 -8.33
N PHE A 135 -8.82 -15.13 -9.06
CA PHE A 135 -8.66 -14.64 -10.43
C PHE A 135 -8.92 -15.79 -11.40
N GLN A 136 -9.60 -15.51 -12.50
CA GLN A 136 -9.91 -16.51 -13.51
C GLN A 136 -9.99 -15.91 -14.91
N ASP A 137 -9.41 -16.62 -15.87
CA ASP A 137 -9.62 -16.44 -17.31
C ASP A 137 -9.77 -17.81 -17.99
N ALA A 138 -9.66 -17.86 -19.32
CA ALA A 138 -9.75 -19.12 -20.07
C ALA A 138 -8.52 -20.04 -19.90
N SER A 139 -7.38 -19.49 -19.44
CA SER A 139 -6.10 -20.19 -19.33
C SER A 139 -5.90 -20.85 -17.97
N ALA A 140 -6.32 -20.19 -16.88
CA ALA A 140 -6.02 -20.65 -15.52
C ALA A 140 -6.99 -20.09 -14.46
N THR A 141 -6.80 -20.55 -13.23
CA THR A 141 -7.42 -20.00 -12.01
C THR A 141 -6.33 -19.81 -10.97
N VAL A 142 -6.30 -18.63 -10.35
CA VAL A 142 -5.42 -18.31 -9.22
C VAL A 142 -6.31 -18.14 -7.99
N THR A 143 -6.02 -18.88 -6.92
CA THR A 143 -6.77 -18.78 -5.66
C THR A 143 -5.84 -18.36 -4.54
N LEU A 144 -6.31 -17.40 -3.75
CA LEU A 144 -5.71 -16.95 -2.49
C LEU A 144 -6.77 -17.03 -1.39
N THR A 145 -6.54 -17.81 -0.35
CA THR A 145 -7.37 -17.79 0.86
C THR A 145 -6.57 -17.21 2.02
N MET A 146 -7.07 -16.11 2.57
CA MET A 146 -6.45 -15.34 3.65
C MET A 146 -7.13 -15.70 4.96
N LYS A 147 -6.36 -16.15 5.95
CA LYS A 147 -6.90 -16.54 7.25
C LYS A 147 -7.52 -15.36 7.97
N GLU A 148 -8.74 -15.51 8.48
CA GLU A 148 -9.47 -14.43 9.17
C GLU A 148 -9.53 -13.12 8.34
N GLY A 149 -9.59 -13.26 7.01
CA GLY A 149 -9.62 -12.12 6.11
C GLY A 149 -10.89 -11.27 6.22
N GLN A 150 -11.99 -11.79 6.80
CA GLN A 150 -13.20 -11.04 7.12
C GLN A 150 -13.27 -10.57 8.58
N ALA A 151 -12.27 -10.85 9.43
CA ALA A 151 -12.31 -10.38 10.81
C ALA A 151 -12.14 -8.84 10.87
N LYS A 152 -13.06 -8.15 11.55
CA LYS A 152 -12.90 -6.72 11.92
C LYS A 152 -11.82 -6.62 12.99
N ARG A 153 -10.82 -5.79 12.73
CA ARG A 153 -9.71 -5.53 13.66
C ARG A 153 -10.00 -4.30 14.48
N SER A 154 -9.51 -4.31 15.72
CA SER A 154 -9.71 -3.18 16.62
C SER A 154 -8.69 -3.17 17.75
N PHE A 155 -8.50 -2.00 18.33
CA PHE A 155 -7.87 -1.81 19.61
C PHE A 155 -8.94 -1.59 20.68
N THR A 156 -8.86 -2.38 21.75
CA THR A 156 -9.75 -2.27 22.91
C THR A 156 -8.94 -1.89 24.15
N GLY A 157 -9.41 -0.89 24.89
CA GLY A 157 -8.75 -0.40 26.09
C GLY A 157 -9.62 0.61 26.81
N THR A 158 -9.29 0.90 28.07
CA THR A 158 -10.04 1.85 28.88
C THR A 158 -9.28 3.16 28.97
N ALA A 159 -9.62 4.13 28.13
CA ALA A 159 -9.19 5.50 28.37
C ALA A 159 -10.03 6.52 27.59
N THR A 160 -11.16 6.95 28.15
CA THR A 160 -11.77 8.24 27.77
C THR A 160 -11.00 9.42 28.39
N ARG A 161 -10.16 9.14 29.40
CA ARG A 161 -9.30 10.11 30.09
C ARG A 161 -7.90 9.54 30.27
N LEU A 162 -6.91 10.33 29.85
CA LEU A 162 -5.49 10.05 29.91
C LEU A 162 -4.81 11.04 30.88
N LEU A 163 -4.03 10.53 31.82
CA LEU A 163 -3.25 11.33 32.73
C LEU A 163 -1.81 11.41 32.23
N ARG A 164 -1.25 12.62 32.23
CA ARG A 164 0.14 12.87 31.85
C ARG A 164 1.12 12.09 32.71
N GLY A 165 2.12 11.50 32.07
CA GLY A 165 3.11 10.62 32.70
C GLY A 165 2.59 9.24 33.08
N GLN A 166 1.30 8.93 32.86
CA GLN A 166 0.75 7.60 33.13
C GLN A 166 0.84 6.70 31.89
N THR A 167 0.90 5.40 32.16
CA THR A 167 0.99 4.35 31.15
C THR A 167 -0.37 3.73 30.90
N TYR A 168 -0.70 3.54 29.63
CA TYR A 168 -1.95 2.93 29.17
C TYR A 168 -1.65 1.78 28.23
N SER A 169 -2.57 0.82 28.17
CA SER A 169 -2.47 -0.33 27.29
C SER A 169 -3.75 -0.56 26.51
N PHE A 170 -3.59 -1.00 25.27
CA PHE A 170 -4.67 -1.39 24.38
C PHE A 170 -4.39 -2.77 23.81
N GLN A 171 -5.43 -3.59 23.75
CA GLN A 171 -5.40 -4.94 23.22
C GLN A 171 -5.89 -4.93 21.78
N TRP A 172 -5.09 -5.45 20.87
CA TRP A 172 -5.48 -5.79 19.52
C TRP A 172 -6.47 -6.96 19.51
N ASN A 173 -7.51 -6.85 18.69
CA ASN A 173 -8.39 -7.94 18.33
C ASN A 173 -8.30 -8.17 16.82
N PRO A 174 -8.33 -9.45 16.36
CA PRO A 174 -8.43 -10.69 17.15
C PRO A 174 -7.23 -10.99 18.06
N THR A 175 -7.44 -11.57 19.25
CA THR A 175 -6.39 -11.73 20.28
C THR A 175 -5.38 -12.84 20.00
N ASN A 176 -5.70 -13.73 19.07
CA ASN A 176 -4.82 -14.75 18.50
C ASN A 176 -3.81 -14.18 17.50
N GLU A 177 -3.98 -12.94 17.04
CA GLU A 177 -3.03 -12.28 16.15
C GLU A 177 -1.88 -11.64 16.92
N LEU A 178 -0.70 -11.66 16.29
CA LEU A 178 0.51 -11.01 16.80
C LEU A 178 0.80 -9.80 15.93
N LEU A 179 0.87 -8.63 16.55
CA LEU A 179 1.26 -7.41 15.83
C LEU A 179 2.72 -7.53 15.34
N ASN A 180 2.99 -7.06 14.13
CA ASN A 180 4.34 -6.91 13.57
C ASN A 180 4.84 -5.48 13.80
N ALA A 181 3.96 -4.51 13.60
CA ALA A 181 4.19 -3.10 13.84
C ALA A 181 2.96 -2.47 14.51
N ALA A 182 3.17 -1.39 15.25
CA ALA A 182 2.08 -0.59 15.79
C ALA A 182 2.57 0.84 16.02
N ALA A 183 1.62 1.77 16.13
CA ALA A 183 1.89 3.16 16.51
C ALA A 183 0.74 3.70 17.36
N ALA A 184 1.05 4.72 18.15
CA ALA A 184 0.06 5.45 18.91
C ALA A 184 0.43 6.94 18.91
N THR A 185 -0.54 7.80 18.62
CA THR A 185 -0.31 9.25 18.51
C THR A 185 -1.44 10.05 19.16
N LEU A 186 -1.14 11.29 19.56
CA LEU A 186 -2.10 12.23 20.13
C LEU A 186 -2.06 13.55 19.35
N LEU A 187 -3.19 13.97 18.81
CA LEU A 187 -3.38 15.28 18.19
C LEU A 187 -4.31 16.12 19.08
N PRO A 188 -3.86 17.25 19.66
CA PRO A 188 -4.77 18.12 20.42
C PRO A 188 -5.84 18.72 19.50
N GLU A 189 -7.06 18.87 20.03
CA GLU A 189 -8.18 19.49 19.33
C GLU A 189 -7.79 20.88 18.78
N GLY A 190 -8.05 21.11 17.49
CA GLY A 190 -7.66 22.34 16.79
C GLY A 190 -6.14 22.55 16.60
N GLY A 191 -5.32 21.58 17.01
CA GLY A 191 -3.88 21.59 16.82
C GLY A 191 -3.46 21.05 15.44
N ALA A 192 -2.24 21.38 15.04
CA ALA A 192 -1.62 20.88 13.80
C ALA A 192 -0.42 19.94 14.07
N VAL A 193 -0.04 19.75 15.34
CA VAL A 193 1.16 18.99 15.73
C VAL A 193 0.74 17.72 16.45
N THR A 194 0.99 16.59 15.81
CA THR A 194 0.76 15.26 16.37
C THR A 194 1.94 14.83 17.25
N ALA A 195 1.65 14.44 18.49
CA ALA A 195 2.63 13.83 19.39
C ALA A 195 2.69 12.32 19.18
N GLY A 196 3.80 11.82 18.65
CA GLY A 196 4.07 10.38 18.60
C GLY A 196 4.45 9.82 19.97
N MET A 197 3.94 8.63 20.31
CA MET A 197 4.23 7.97 21.57
C MET A 197 5.18 6.79 21.35
N THR A 198 6.17 6.66 22.23
CA THR A 198 6.98 5.45 22.29
C THR A 198 6.12 4.31 22.82
N ILE A 199 5.99 3.25 22.02
CA ILE A 199 5.20 2.08 22.38
C ILE A 199 6.10 0.90 22.75
N THR A 200 5.65 0.09 23.70
CA THR A 200 6.12 -1.28 23.93
C THR A 200 5.04 -2.22 23.43
N ARG A 201 5.47 -3.28 22.74
CA ARG A 201 4.57 -4.25 22.12
C ARG A 201 4.88 -5.65 22.65
N GLU A 202 3.87 -6.32 23.18
CA GLU A 202 3.96 -7.68 23.70
C GLU A 202 2.77 -8.49 23.17
N GLY A 203 3.02 -9.39 22.22
CA GLY A 203 1.96 -10.05 21.46
C GLY A 203 1.06 -9.05 20.74
N GLY A 204 -0.25 -9.14 20.97
CA GLY A 204 -1.26 -8.19 20.47
C GLY A 204 -1.48 -6.97 21.37
N LYS A 205 -0.76 -6.83 22.50
CA LYS A 205 -0.93 -5.69 23.41
C LYS A 205 0.08 -4.59 23.08
N ILE A 206 -0.42 -3.37 22.94
CA ILE A 206 0.42 -2.15 22.87
C ILE A 206 0.33 -1.41 24.19
N THR A 207 1.43 -0.82 24.62
CA THR A 207 1.54 -0.03 25.84
C THR A 207 2.32 1.24 25.57
N PHE A 208 1.83 2.38 26.04
CA PHE A 208 2.52 3.67 25.86
C PHE A 208 2.33 4.56 27.08
N THR A 209 3.24 5.52 27.25
CA THR A 209 3.17 6.54 28.30
C THR A 209 2.77 7.88 27.69
N VAL A 210 1.78 8.54 28.29
CA VAL A 210 1.35 9.88 27.87
C VAL A 210 2.45 10.87 28.22
N PRO A 211 2.99 11.66 27.26
CA PRO A 211 4.07 12.60 27.55
C PRO A 211 3.66 13.63 28.61
N SER A 212 4.53 13.86 29.61
CA SER A 212 4.23 14.72 30.76
C SER A 212 4.11 16.21 30.39
N GLN A 213 4.75 16.60 29.29
CA GLN A 213 4.78 17.96 28.76
C GLN A 213 3.55 18.34 27.91
N LEU A 214 2.62 17.42 27.65
CA LEU A 214 1.42 17.74 26.90
C LEU A 214 0.55 18.75 27.66
N GLY A 215 -0.09 19.66 26.93
CA GLY A 215 -1.13 20.53 27.50
C GLY A 215 -2.36 19.72 27.88
N ALA A 216 -3.08 20.16 28.93
CA ALA A 216 -4.38 19.57 29.23
C ALA A 216 -5.38 20.03 28.17
N ALA A 217 -5.93 19.08 27.40
CA ALA A 217 -6.86 19.34 26.31
C ALA A 217 -7.56 18.04 25.89
N THR A 218 -8.65 18.18 25.13
CA THR A 218 -9.16 17.09 24.30
C THR A 218 -8.15 16.77 23.21
N HIS A 219 -7.92 15.48 22.98
CA HIS A 219 -7.04 14.99 21.92
C HIS A 219 -7.75 13.90 21.11
N LEU A 220 -7.35 13.79 19.86
CA LEU A 220 -7.59 12.62 19.04
C LEU A 220 -6.44 11.63 19.26
N LEU A 221 -6.77 10.46 19.82
CA LEU A 221 -5.84 9.35 19.96
C LEU A 221 -5.98 8.42 18.76
N THR A 222 -4.96 8.36 17.93
CA THR A 222 -4.88 7.41 16.81
C THR A 222 -4.04 6.21 17.23
N LEU A 223 -4.61 5.02 17.10
CA LEU A 223 -3.92 3.74 17.30
C LEU A 223 -3.89 3.00 15.97
N SER A 224 -2.72 2.50 15.58
CA SER A 224 -2.59 1.67 14.39
C SER A 224 -1.73 0.44 14.64
N GLY A 225 -2.00 -0.60 13.84
CA GLY A 225 -1.35 -1.89 13.94
C GLY A 225 -1.25 -2.57 12.58
N THR A 226 -0.20 -3.37 12.42
CA THR A 226 -0.03 -4.23 11.24
C THR A 226 0.23 -5.65 11.71
N VAL A 227 -0.46 -6.61 11.12
CA VAL A 227 -0.27 -8.05 11.33
C VAL A 227 0.15 -8.68 10.01
N GLN A 228 1.15 -9.56 10.06
CA GLN A 228 1.52 -10.42 8.96
C GLN A 228 0.39 -11.42 8.75
N GLY A 229 -0.26 -11.38 7.59
CA GLY A 229 -1.37 -12.25 7.33
C GLY A 229 -0.92 -13.68 6.99
N GLU A 230 -1.70 -14.66 7.44
CA GLU A 230 -1.51 -16.08 7.15
C GLU A 230 -2.31 -16.46 5.90
N VAL A 231 -1.68 -17.23 5.01
CA VAL A 231 -2.30 -17.73 3.78
C VAL A 231 -2.63 -19.22 3.97
N THR A 232 -3.91 -19.56 3.94
CA THR A 232 -4.39 -20.95 4.07
C THR A 232 -4.49 -21.66 2.73
N GLU A 233 -4.57 -20.91 1.63
CA GLU A 233 -4.51 -21.44 0.26
C GLU A 233 -3.78 -20.47 -0.66
N CYS A 234 -2.85 -20.99 -1.46
CA CYS A 234 -2.19 -20.26 -2.54
C CYS A 234 -2.00 -21.21 -3.73
N SER A 235 -2.68 -20.95 -4.84
CA SER A 235 -2.61 -21.79 -6.03
C SER A 235 -2.64 -20.95 -7.31
N GLY A 236 -2.03 -21.49 -8.38
CA GLY A 236 -1.91 -20.82 -9.68
C GLY A 236 -0.76 -19.81 -9.80
N VAL A 237 -0.02 -19.56 -8.71
CA VAL A 237 1.15 -18.67 -8.64
C VAL A 237 2.25 -19.29 -7.77
N ALA A 238 3.47 -18.74 -7.81
CA ALA A 238 4.62 -19.29 -7.08
C ALA A 238 4.54 -19.06 -5.56
N ALA A 239 4.00 -17.91 -5.14
CA ALA A 239 3.86 -17.58 -3.72
C ALA A 239 2.73 -16.59 -3.47
N CYS A 240 2.20 -16.59 -2.26
CA CYS A 240 1.25 -15.60 -1.78
C CYS A 240 1.67 -15.09 -0.42
N ARG A 241 1.52 -13.80 -0.16
CA ARG A 241 1.80 -13.18 1.14
C ARG A 241 1.05 -11.87 1.30
N GLY A 242 0.89 -11.40 2.52
CA GLY A 242 0.26 -10.10 2.73
C GLY A 242 0.17 -9.70 4.18
N SER A 243 -0.54 -8.61 4.43
CA SER A 243 -0.73 -8.07 5.76
C SER A 243 -2.11 -7.47 5.94
N TYR A 244 -2.50 -7.41 7.21
CA TYR A 244 -3.65 -6.67 7.69
C TYR A 244 -3.16 -5.39 8.36
N TYR A 245 -3.72 -4.27 7.98
CA TYR A 245 -3.49 -2.97 8.59
C TYR A 245 -4.79 -2.45 9.16
N HIS A 246 -4.75 -2.05 10.43
CA HIS A 246 -5.87 -1.37 11.08
C HIS A 246 -5.40 -0.07 11.69
N SER A 247 -6.23 0.96 11.60
CA SER A 247 -6.08 2.20 12.34
C SER A 247 -7.44 2.67 12.84
N GLN A 248 -7.50 3.16 14.06
CA GLN A 248 -8.72 3.76 14.61
C GLN A 248 -8.40 5.00 15.42
N GLU A 249 -9.36 5.91 15.46
CA GLU A 249 -9.29 7.14 16.24
C GLU A 249 -10.31 7.15 17.38
N GLN A 250 -9.93 7.73 18.51
CA GLN A 250 -10.80 7.93 19.66
C GLN A 250 -10.54 9.27 20.32
N VAL A 251 -11.62 9.95 20.72
CA VAL A 251 -11.52 11.21 21.46
C VAL A 251 -11.20 10.93 22.93
N VAL A 252 -10.15 11.57 23.44
CA VAL A 252 -9.68 11.39 24.83
C VAL A 252 -9.38 12.74 25.48
N ALA A 253 -9.66 12.85 26.77
CA ALA A 253 -9.25 14.02 27.55
C ALA A 253 -7.87 13.77 28.19
N VAL A 254 -6.86 14.57 27.84
CA VAL A 254 -5.54 14.55 28.50
C VAL A 254 -5.53 15.56 29.64
N GLN A 255 -5.07 15.13 30.83
CA GLN A 255 -5.02 15.96 32.05
C GLN A 255 -3.72 15.81 32.84
#